data_AF-A0A934YLL8-F1
#
_entry.id   AF-A0A934YLL8-F1
#
_cell.length_a   1.000
_cell.length_b   1.000
_cell.length_c   1.000
_cell.angle_alpha   90.00
_cell.angle_beta   90.00
_cell.angle_gamma   90.00
#
_symmetry.space_group_name_H-M   'P 1'
#
loop_
_entity.id
_entity.type
_entity.pdbx_description
1 polymer ?
#
loop_
_entity_poly.entity_id
_entity_poly.type
_entity_poly.pdbx_seq_one_letter_code
_entity_poly.pdbx_strand_id
1 'polypeptide(L)'
;MNESANDPVIERLIALVRRELGADDVRVLDVAAAEPEAPNALVTTLPDGRHLVASFVVVPHDRAALARRLDMLASTFAASLEHLPATGGRAPVSLPDELRALATRSAALDVLVIDARSPVVWASALARESAPRADLSRRQLIDPDTLAADNTDVVFAIERSAARERGAAGLDPSEDTRRLEVGGRAVDRARLLAETAQVNRGHHLRHVESTEEHGLYVVSFLGIYLLVLAFDGPFDELRAERSASEALPVIERLVEVLPPHDPEPEPMGGVGSVISFRRRR
;
A
#
# COMPACT_ATOMS: atom_id res chain seq x y z
N MET A 1 0.64 -10.11 -20.27
CA MET A 1 -0.35 -11.07 -19.73
C MET A 1 0.37 -12.00 -18.79
N ASN A 2 0.31 -11.71 -17.48
CA ASN A 2 0.51 -12.61 -16.33
C ASN A 2 0.62 -11.71 -15.09
N GLU A 3 -0.50 -11.14 -14.66
CA GLU A 3 -0.57 -10.17 -13.55
C GLU A 3 -1.28 -10.76 -12.31
N SER A 4 -1.36 -12.08 -12.23
CA SER A 4 -1.99 -12.81 -11.11
C SER A 4 -0.96 -13.39 -10.12
N ALA A 5 0.31 -13.03 -10.24
CA ALA A 5 1.41 -13.56 -9.44
C ALA A 5 1.83 -12.56 -8.35
N ASN A 6 1.08 -12.55 -7.25
CA ASN A 6 1.52 -12.31 -5.85
C ASN A 6 0.35 -11.84 -4.98
N ASP A 7 -0.67 -12.68 -4.85
CA ASP A 7 -1.59 -12.54 -3.73
C ASP A 7 -0.96 -13.25 -2.51
N PRO A 8 -0.61 -12.54 -1.42
CA PRO A 8 0.05 -13.12 -0.25
C PRO A 8 -0.80 -14.22 0.43
N VAL A 9 -2.12 -14.17 0.24
CA VAL A 9 -3.06 -15.19 0.73
C VAL A 9 -2.90 -16.48 -0.08
N ILE A 10 -2.76 -16.37 -1.40
CA ILE A 10 -2.52 -17.50 -2.31
C ILE A 10 -1.11 -18.08 -2.10
N GLU A 11 -0.10 -17.25 -1.87
CA GLU A 11 1.24 -17.73 -1.52
C GLU A 11 1.24 -18.56 -0.23
N ARG A 12 0.46 -18.14 0.77
CA ARG A 12 0.30 -18.89 2.02
C ARG A 12 -0.40 -20.23 1.80
N LEU A 13 -1.41 -20.28 0.94
CA LEU A 13 -2.07 -21.53 0.53
C LEU A 13 -1.07 -22.46 -0.18
N ILE A 14 -0.31 -21.93 -1.13
CA ILE A 14 0.74 -22.66 -1.86
C ILE A 14 1.75 -23.27 -0.88
N ALA A 15 2.26 -22.47 0.07
CA ALA A 15 3.20 -22.93 1.09
C ALA A 15 2.60 -24.01 2.01
N LEU A 16 1.33 -23.87 2.38
CA LEU A 16 0.61 -24.84 3.21
C LEU A 16 0.46 -26.18 2.47
N VAL A 17 -0.02 -26.15 1.22
CA VAL A 17 -0.25 -27.34 0.39
C VAL A 17 1.07 -28.06 0.12
N ARG A 18 2.14 -27.30 -0.17
CA ARG A 18 3.48 -27.86 -0.35
C ARG A 18 3.95 -28.63 0.88
N ARG A 19 3.79 -28.03 2.07
CA ARG A 19 4.21 -28.63 3.34
C ARG A 19 3.38 -29.86 3.72
N GLU A 20 2.06 -29.79 3.56
CA GLU A 20 1.14 -30.83 4.05
C GLU A 20 1.06 -32.05 3.11
N LEU A 21 1.26 -31.86 1.81
CA LEU A 21 1.26 -32.95 0.83
C LEU A 21 2.66 -33.45 0.46
N GLY A 22 3.72 -32.72 0.84
CA GLY A 22 5.08 -33.01 0.37
C GLY A 22 5.23 -32.84 -1.14
N ALA A 23 4.49 -31.89 -1.73
CA ALA A 23 4.53 -31.62 -3.16
C ALA A 23 5.82 -30.88 -3.54
N ASP A 24 6.40 -31.23 -4.69
CA ASP A 24 7.61 -30.59 -5.19
C ASP A 24 7.33 -29.21 -5.77
N ASP A 25 6.18 -29.04 -6.42
CA ASP A 25 5.71 -27.77 -6.96
C ASP A 25 4.21 -27.59 -6.76
N VAL A 26 3.77 -26.38 -6.48
CA VAL A 26 2.35 -26.04 -6.30
C VAL A 26 2.08 -24.71 -6.97
N ARG A 27 1.08 -24.70 -7.86
CA ARG A 27 0.72 -23.51 -8.65
C ARG A 27 -0.79 -23.38 -8.79
N VAL A 28 -1.24 -22.15 -9.00
CA VAL A 28 -2.64 -21.83 -9.32
C VAL A 28 -2.73 -21.48 -10.80
N LEU A 29 -3.64 -22.15 -11.51
CA LEU A 29 -3.95 -21.86 -12.90
C LEU A 29 -5.27 -21.09 -12.98
N ASP A 30 -5.38 -20.24 -14.00
CA ASP A 30 -6.60 -19.47 -14.28
C ASP A 30 -7.78 -20.40 -14.65
N VAL A 31 -9.00 -19.91 -14.51
CA VAL A 31 -10.26 -20.61 -14.81
C VAL A 31 -10.30 -21.09 -16.27
N ALA A 32 -9.65 -20.36 -17.18
CA ALA A 32 -9.58 -20.70 -18.60
C ALA A 32 -8.42 -21.65 -18.96
N ALA A 33 -7.58 -22.05 -18.00
CA ALA A 33 -6.44 -22.92 -18.25
C ALA A 33 -6.84 -24.39 -18.22
N ALA A 34 -6.28 -25.19 -19.14
CA ALA A 34 -6.53 -26.63 -19.18
C ALA A 34 -5.99 -27.35 -17.94
N GLU A 35 -6.80 -28.23 -17.35
CA GLU A 35 -6.38 -29.09 -16.24
C GLU A 35 -5.24 -30.02 -16.69
N PRO A 36 -4.11 -30.05 -15.96
CA PRO A 36 -3.01 -30.94 -16.32
C PRO A 36 -3.38 -32.40 -15.99
N GLU A 37 -3.66 -33.19 -17.02
CA GLU A 37 -3.88 -34.65 -16.95
C GLU A 37 -2.56 -35.44 -16.76
N ALA A 38 -1.72 -35.03 -15.81
CA ALA A 38 -0.46 -35.70 -15.53
C ALA A 38 -0.59 -36.70 -14.37
N PRO A 39 0.00 -37.92 -14.45
CA PRO A 39 -0.10 -38.91 -13.39
C PRO A 39 0.69 -38.53 -12.12
N ASN A 40 1.56 -37.54 -12.21
CA ASN A 40 2.31 -36.98 -11.10
C ASN A 40 1.77 -35.60 -10.66
N ALA A 41 0.57 -35.22 -11.12
CA ALA A 41 -0.13 -34.04 -10.67
C ALA A 41 -1.44 -34.40 -9.97
N LEU A 42 -1.83 -33.59 -9.01
CA LEU A 42 -3.15 -33.59 -8.38
C LEU A 42 -3.75 -32.21 -8.58
N VAL A 43 -5.03 -32.17 -8.95
CA VAL A 43 -5.75 -30.94 -9.25
C VAL A 43 -6.99 -30.89 -8.35
N THR A 44 -7.26 -29.72 -7.78
CA THR A 44 -8.57 -29.39 -7.21
C THR A 44 -8.99 -28.00 -7.67
N THR A 45 -10.29 -27.74 -7.65
CA THR A 45 -10.87 -26.46 -8.06
C THR A 45 -11.12 -25.61 -6.82
N LEU A 46 -10.62 -24.38 -6.85
CA LEU A 46 -10.88 -23.37 -5.84
C LEU A 46 -12.30 -22.78 -6.02
N PRO A 47 -12.90 -22.17 -4.98
CA PRO A 47 -14.25 -21.62 -5.07
C PRO A 47 -14.43 -20.51 -6.11
N ASP A 48 -13.35 -19.83 -6.48
CA ASP A 48 -13.31 -18.80 -7.52
C ASP A 48 -13.19 -19.37 -8.94
N GLY A 49 -13.20 -20.70 -9.07
CA GLY A 49 -13.09 -21.44 -10.33
C GLY A 49 -11.66 -21.69 -10.81
N ARG A 50 -10.63 -21.18 -10.11
CA ARG A 50 -9.23 -21.43 -10.48
C ARG A 50 -8.80 -22.84 -10.09
N HIS A 51 -7.77 -23.37 -10.76
CA HIS A 51 -7.27 -24.72 -10.48
C HIS A 51 -6.01 -24.68 -9.63
N LEU A 52 -6.02 -25.36 -8.48
CA LEU A 52 -4.84 -25.58 -7.65
C LEU A 52 -4.19 -26.90 -8.04
N VAL A 53 -2.96 -26.83 -8.53
CA VAL A 53 -2.20 -27.98 -9.04
C VAL A 53 -1.01 -28.25 -8.14
N ALA A 54 -0.98 -29.43 -7.52
CA ALA A 54 0.16 -29.96 -6.79
C ALA A 54 0.89 -31.01 -7.64
N SER A 55 2.16 -30.76 -7.94
CA SER A 55 3.01 -31.63 -8.78
C SER A 55 4.08 -32.32 -7.95
N PHE A 56 4.35 -33.57 -8.32
CA PHE A 56 5.33 -34.43 -7.66
C PHE A 56 6.38 -34.90 -8.67
N VAL A 57 7.63 -35.04 -8.25
CA VAL A 57 8.71 -35.60 -9.05
C VAL A 57 8.50 -37.10 -9.26
N VAL A 58 7.90 -37.78 -8.28
CA VAL A 58 7.54 -39.20 -8.34
C VAL A 58 6.03 -39.36 -8.16
N VAL A 59 5.40 -40.24 -8.95
CA VAL A 59 3.97 -40.53 -8.82
C VAL A 59 3.66 -41.01 -7.39
N PRO A 60 2.79 -40.30 -6.65
CA PRO A 60 2.47 -40.70 -5.28
C PRO A 60 1.75 -42.05 -5.24
N HIS A 61 2.09 -42.89 -4.27
CA HIS A 61 1.52 -44.25 -4.18
C HIS A 61 0.07 -44.24 -3.69
N ASP A 62 -0.34 -43.24 -2.91
CA ASP A 62 -1.72 -43.04 -2.42
C ASP A 62 -2.33 -41.74 -2.94
N ARG A 63 -2.49 -41.68 -4.27
CA ARG A 63 -3.07 -40.50 -4.95
C ARG A 63 -4.46 -40.16 -4.45
N ALA A 64 -5.27 -41.16 -4.12
CA ALA A 64 -6.65 -40.96 -3.67
C ALA A 64 -6.73 -40.33 -2.27
N ALA A 65 -5.83 -40.69 -1.34
CA ALA A 65 -5.75 -40.01 -0.06
C ALA A 65 -5.21 -38.57 -0.20
N LEU A 66 -4.19 -38.36 -1.03
CA LEU A 66 -3.63 -37.03 -1.25
C LEU A 66 -4.59 -36.09 -1.98
N ALA A 67 -5.37 -36.59 -2.94
CA ALA A 67 -6.43 -35.81 -3.61
C ALA A 67 -7.51 -35.36 -2.60
N ARG A 68 -7.97 -36.27 -1.74
CA ARG A 68 -8.92 -35.93 -0.66
C ARG A 68 -8.34 -34.91 0.32
N ARG A 69 -7.05 -35.01 0.65
CA ARG A 69 -6.38 -34.06 1.54
C ARG A 69 -6.19 -32.70 0.88
N LEU A 70 -5.83 -32.66 -0.40
CA LEU A 70 -5.75 -31.43 -1.20
C LEU A 70 -7.12 -30.72 -1.24
N ASP A 71 -8.18 -31.48 -1.48
CA ASP A 71 -9.56 -30.98 -1.49
C ASP A 71 -10.01 -30.43 -0.12
N MET A 72 -9.68 -31.16 0.96
CA MET A 72 -9.94 -30.71 2.34
C MET A 72 -9.19 -29.41 2.66
N LEU A 73 -7.92 -29.30 2.27
CA LEU A 73 -7.10 -28.10 2.50
C LEU A 73 -7.65 -26.90 1.73
N ALA A 74 -8.02 -27.09 0.45
CA ALA A 74 -8.63 -26.06 -0.37
C ALA A 74 -9.99 -25.60 0.21
N SER A 75 -10.83 -26.56 0.62
CA SER A 75 -12.15 -26.27 1.21
C SER A 75 -12.06 -25.60 2.59
N THR A 76 -11.11 -26.00 3.44
CA THR A 76 -10.90 -25.38 4.77
C THR A 76 -10.36 -23.97 4.63
N PHE A 77 -9.46 -23.76 3.67
CA PHE A 77 -8.95 -22.44 3.35
C PHE A 77 -10.06 -21.54 2.79
N ALA A 78 -10.88 -22.04 1.87
CA ALA A 78 -12.06 -21.36 1.36
C ALA A 78 -13.03 -20.96 2.48
N ALA A 79 -13.38 -21.89 3.38
CA ALA A 79 -14.25 -21.60 4.52
C ALA A 79 -13.66 -20.56 5.50
N SER A 80 -12.33 -20.51 5.61
CA SER A 80 -11.62 -19.48 6.39
C SER A 80 -11.66 -18.11 5.72
N LEU A 81 -11.69 -18.07 4.38
CA LEU A 81 -11.93 -16.86 3.60
C LEU A 81 -13.41 -16.43 3.62
N GLU A 82 -14.35 -17.38 3.67
CA GLU A 82 -15.80 -17.10 3.77
C GLU A 82 -16.22 -16.55 5.15
N HIS A 83 -15.44 -16.81 6.20
CA HIS A 83 -15.60 -16.15 7.51
C HIS A 83 -15.04 -14.72 7.55
N LEU A 84 -14.38 -14.26 6.49
CA LEU A 84 -14.23 -12.84 6.22
C LEU A 84 -15.58 -12.37 5.67
N PRO A 85 -16.18 -11.28 6.19
CA PRO A 85 -17.49 -10.84 5.74
C PRO A 85 -17.50 -10.71 4.22
N ALA A 86 -18.43 -11.42 3.57
CA ALA A 86 -18.54 -11.49 2.12
C ALA A 86 -18.67 -10.09 1.51
N THR A 87 -17.57 -9.55 0.97
CA THR A 87 -17.60 -8.39 0.09
C THR A 87 -17.95 -8.86 -1.30
N GLY A 88 -19.23 -8.81 -1.64
CA GLY A 88 -19.66 -8.88 -3.03
C GLY A 88 -18.96 -7.80 -3.86
N GLY A 89 -18.29 -8.21 -4.94
CA GLY A 89 -18.20 -7.48 -6.20
C GLY A 89 -17.61 -6.07 -6.22
N ARG A 90 -16.76 -5.68 -5.27
CA ARG A 90 -15.95 -4.46 -5.38
C ARG A 90 -14.52 -4.80 -4.97
N ALA A 91 -13.55 -4.54 -5.85
CA ALA A 91 -12.14 -4.65 -5.52
C ALA A 91 -11.87 -3.93 -4.19
N PRO A 92 -10.98 -4.44 -3.31
CA PRO A 92 -10.64 -3.75 -2.07
C PRO A 92 -10.18 -2.34 -2.43
N VAL A 93 -10.86 -1.33 -1.87
CA VAL A 93 -10.53 0.07 -2.13
C VAL A 93 -9.10 0.30 -1.61
N SER A 94 -8.17 0.64 -2.49
CA SER A 94 -6.82 0.99 -2.09
C SER A 94 -6.80 2.38 -1.42
N LEU A 95 -5.81 2.67 -0.58
CA LEU A 95 -5.65 4.03 -0.02
C LEU A 95 -5.60 5.10 -1.13
N PRO A 96 -4.81 4.95 -2.21
CA PRO A 96 -4.85 5.90 -3.33
C PRO A 96 -6.24 6.08 -3.95
N ASP A 97 -7.02 5.00 -4.11
CA ASP A 97 -8.37 5.11 -4.67
C ASP A 97 -9.33 5.86 -3.75
N GLU A 98 -9.26 5.62 -2.45
CA GLU A 98 -10.08 6.36 -1.49
C GLU A 98 -9.68 7.84 -1.45
N LEU A 99 -8.39 8.16 -1.51
CA LEU A 99 -7.92 9.56 -1.56
C LEU A 99 -8.37 10.28 -2.83
N ARG A 100 -8.33 9.62 -4.00
CA ARG A 100 -8.88 10.18 -5.25
C ARG A 100 -10.39 10.38 -5.19
N ALA A 101 -11.10 9.41 -4.61
CA ALA A 101 -12.54 9.51 -4.41
C ALA A 101 -12.88 10.67 -3.45
N LEU A 102 -12.11 10.83 -2.37
CA LEU A 102 -12.23 11.96 -1.46
C LEU A 102 -11.94 13.29 -2.15
N ALA A 103 -10.85 13.40 -2.92
CA ALA A 103 -10.51 14.60 -3.69
C ALA A 103 -11.69 15.03 -4.59
N THR A 104 -12.29 14.06 -5.28
CA THR A 104 -13.46 14.29 -6.14
C THR A 104 -14.68 14.76 -5.32
N ARG A 105 -14.97 14.10 -4.20
CA ARG A 105 -16.13 14.45 -3.34
C ARG A 105 -15.98 15.83 -2.71
N SER A 106 -14.79 16.20 -2.24
CA SER A 106 -14.52 17.50 -1.62
C SER A 106 -14.24 18.62 -2.63
N ALA A 107 -14.00 18.28 -3.90
CA ALA A 107 -13.44 19.19 -4.90
C ALA A 107 -12.05 19.75 -4.51
N ALA A 108 -11.26 18.95 -3.78
CA ALA A 108 -9.88 19.27 -3.50
C ALA A 108 -9.01 18.98 -4.74
N LEU A 109 -7.97 19.79 -4.92
CA LEU A 109 -6.98 19.60 -5.97
C LEU A 109 -6.06 18.40 -5.68
N ASP A 110 -5.72 18.22 -4.41
CA ASP A 110 -5.02 17.03 -3.90
C ASP A 110 -5.51 16.69 -2.50
N VAL A 111 -5.33 15.42 -2.12
CA VAL A 111 -5.61 14.89 -0.79
C VAL A 111 -4.42 14.03 -0.38
N LEU A 112 -3.83 14.35 0.77
CA LEU A 112 -2.61 13.75 1.24
C LEU A 112 -2.76 13.19 2.65
N VAL A 113 -2.07 12.07 2.91
CA VAL A 113 -1.83 11.56 4.25
C VAL A 113 -0.36 11.81 4.58
N ILE A 114 -0.11 12.52 5.67
CA ILE A 114 1.24 12.79 6.16
C ILE A 114 1.38 12.37 7.62
N ASP A 115 2.60 12.00 8.00
CA ASP A 115 2.99 11.91 9.40
C ASP A 115 3.28 13.32 9.93
N ALA A 116 2.72 13.65 11.09
CA ALA A 116 2.85 14.96 11.73
C ALA A 116 4.29 15.36 12.07
N ARG A 117 5.23 14.40 12.20
CA ARG A 117 6.61 14.65 12.63
C ARG A 117 7.69 14.10 11.70
N SER A 118 7.32 13.33 10.70
CA SER A 118 8.24 12.84 9.68
C SER A 118 8.15 13.69 8.42
N PRO A 119 9.25 13.92 7.68
CA PRO A 119 9.21 14.55 6.37
C PRO A 119 8.44 13.72 5.33
N VAL A 120 8.12 12.46 5.64
CA VAL A 120 7.46 11.52 4.73
C VAL A 120 5.99 11.86 4.51
N VAL A 121 5.61 11.94 3.23
CA VAL A 121 4.22 11.85 2.77
C VAL A 121 3.90 10.37 2.59
N TRP A 122 2.88 9.88 3.29
CA TRP A 122 2.50 8.47 3.29
C TRP A 122 1.70 8.10 2.05
N ALA A 123 0.80 8.98 1.61
CA ALA A 123 0.03 8.80 0.39
C ALA A 123 -0.48 10.15 -0.14
N SER A 124 -0.75 10.22 -1.45
CA SER A 124 -1.41 11.36 -2.12
C SER A 124 -2.37 10.83 -3.18
N ALA A 125 -3.44 11.57 -3.46
CA ALA A 125 -4.38 11.26 -4.53
C ALA A 125 -3.72 11.41 -5.92
N LEU A 126 -2.76 12.34 -6.03
CA LEU A 126 -2.00 12.63 -7.25
C LEU A 126 -0.77 11.74 -7.42
N ALA A 127 -0.20 11.22 -6.33
CA ALA A 127 0.90 10.26 -6.41
C ALA A 127 0.46 9.08 -7.29
N ARG A 128 1.17 8.89 -8.41
CA ARG A 128 0.89 7.75 -9.29
C ARG A 128 1.39 6.52 -8.55
N GLU A 129 0.59 5.44 -8.56
CA GLU A 129 1.07 4.13 -8.15
C GLU A 129 2.38 3.89 -8.88
N SER A 130 3.49 3.96 -8.15
CA SER A 130 4.77 3.59 -8.70
C SER A 130 4.61 2.14 -9.11
N ALA A 131 4.84 1.86 -10.40
CA ALA A 131 4.84 0.52 -10.97
C ALA A 131 5.55 -0.46 -10.02
N PRO A 132 5.15 -1.75 -9.99
CA PRO A 132 5.74 -2.75 -9.10
C PRO A 132 7.26 -2.64 -9.16
N ARG A 133 7.90 -2.58 -7.98
CA ARG A 133 9.34 -2.40 -7.75
C ARG A 133 10.18 -3.39 -8.57
N ALA A 134 10.40 -3.06 -9.83
CA ALA A 134 11.53 -3.53 -10.60
C ALA A 134 12.62 -2.49 -10.41
N ASP A 135 13.69 -2.92 -9.75
CA ASP A 135 14.99 -2.28 -9.71
C ASP A 135 15.24 -1.21 -8.62
N LEU A 136 15.36 -1.67 -7.37
CA LEU A 136 16.04 -0.93 -6.29
C LEU A 136 17.57 -0.81 -6.52
N SER A 137 18.11 -1.37 -7.61
CA SER A 137 19.56 -1.31 -7.92
C SER A 137 20.01 0.02 -8.52
N ARG A 138 19.07 0.94 -8.77
CA ARG A 138 19.37 2.29 -9.28
C ARG A 138 19.13 3.37 -8.22
N ARG A 139 19.63 3.15 -7.00
CA ARG A 139 19.88 4.25 -6.07
C ARG A 139 20.99 5.13 -6.65
N GLN A 140 20.61 6.22 -7.31
CA GLN A 140 21.47 7.39 -7.39
C GLN A 140 21.71 7.80 -5.94
N LEU A 141 22.96 7.67 -5.48
CA LEU A 141 23.35 8.17 -4.16
C LEU A 141 23.03 9.66 -4.12
N ILE A 142 22.09 10.04 -3.26
CA ILE A 142 21.81 11.43 -2.94
C ILE A 142 22.97 11.91 -2.08
N ASP A 143 23.64 12.97 -2.50
CA ASP A 143 24.71 13.60 -1.76
C ASP A 143 24.14 14.19 -0.45
N PRO A 144 24.65 13.80 0.74
CA PRO A 144 24.16 14.28 2.03
C PRO A 144 24.27 15.80 2.20
N ASP A 145 25.14 16.49 1.43
CA ASP A 145 25.23 17.94 1.47
C ASP A 145 24.03 18.63 0.76
N THR A 146 23.33 17.92 -0.13
CA THR A 146 22.04 18.34 -0.69
C THR A 146 20.87 18.16 0.28
N LEU A 147 21.02 17.34 1.34
CA LEU A 147 20.00 17.18 2.39
C LEU A 147 20.06 18.31 3.44
N ALA A 148 21.18 19.01 3.54
CA ALA A 148 21.41 20.02 4.56
C ALA A 148 20.83 21.40 4.21
N ALA A 149 20.43 21.62 2.96
CA ALA A 149 19.79 22.84 2.49
C ALA A 149 18.46 22.46 1.79
N ASP A 150 17.35 22.88 2.37
CA ASP A 150 15.95 22.57 1.98
C ASP A 150 15.50 21.11 2.21
N ASN A 151 14.93 20.89 3.40
CA ASN A 151 14.30 19.64 3.87
C ASN A 151 12.95 19.31 3.17
N THR A 152 12.70 19.88 2.00
CA THR A 152 11.43 19.79 1.30
C THR A 152 11.57 18.80 0.15
N ASP A 153 10.69 17.79 0.10
CA ASP A 153 10.35 17.04 -1.11
C ASP A 153 11.32 16.00 -1.69
N VAL A 154 11.73 14.96 -0.96
CA VAL A 154 12.37 13.81 -1.64
C VAL A 154 11.37 13.08 -2.55
N VAL A 155 10.11 12.88 -2.10
CA VAL A 155 9.07 12.19 -2.89
C VAL A 155 8.63 13.04 -4.09
N PHE A 156 8.35 14.33 -3.88
CA PHE A 156 7.94 15.21 -4.98
C PHE A 156 9.10 15.63 -5.88
N ALA A 157 10.37 15.64 -5.44
CA ALA A 157 11.50 15.84 -6.34
C ALA A 157 11.70 14.64 -7.27
N ILE A 158 11.51 13.41 -6.77
CA ILE A 158 11.53 12.20 -7.59
C ILE A 158 10.36 12.21 -8.59
N GLU A 159 9.15 12.55 -8.16
CA GLU A 159 8.00 12.63 -9.07
C GLU A 159 8.10 13.77 -10.09
N ARG A 160 8.58 14.96 -9.70
CA ARG A 160 8.85 16.09 -10.61
C ARG A 160 9.90 15.74 -11.66
N SER A 161 10.94 15.00 -11.26
CA SER A 161 11.98 14.54 -12.19
C SER A 161 11.44 13.47 -13.15
N ALA A 162 10.68 12.50 -12.61
CA ALA A 162 10.06 11.46 -13.42
C ALA A 162 8.92 11.99 -14.31
N ALA A 163 8.25 13.09 -13.97
CA ALA A 163 7.27 13.76 -14.82
C ALA A 163 7.93 14.50 -15.99
N ARG A 164 9.09 15.13 -15.75
CA ARG A 164 9.92 15.74 -16.81
C ARG A 164 10.45 14.70 -17.80
N GLU A 165 10.79 13.51 -17.34
CA GLU A 165 11.29 12.42 -18.19
C GLU A 165 10.18 11.67 -18.95
N ARG A 166 8.92 11.70 -18.48
CA ARG A 166 7.80 10.88 -18.99
C ARG A 166 6.72 11.65 -19.74
N GLY A 167 7.07 12.70 -20.48
CA GLY A 167 6.16 13.46 -21.35
C GLY A 167 5.53 12.67 -22.51
N ALA A 168 4.85 11.56 -22.23
CA ALA A 168 4.21 10.67 -23.19
C ALA A 168 2.99 9.94 -22.56
N ALA A 169 2.06 10.68 -21.94
CA ALA A 169 0.70 10.18 -21.66
C ALA A 169 -0.27 11.32 -21.26
N GLY A 170 -0.84 12.03 -22.24
CA GLY A 170 -2.23 12.51 -22.23
C GLY A 170 -2.75 13.49 -21.16
N LEU A 171 -1.92 14.07 -20.29
CA LEU A 171 -2.29 15.18 -19.40
C LEU A 171 -1.39 16.39 -19.68
N ASP A 172 -1.91 17.61 -19.57
CA ASP A 172 -1.12 18.84 -19.74
C ASP A 172 -0.04 18.90 -18.65
N PRO A 173 1.26 18.84 -19.01
CA PRO A 173 2.35 18.86 -18.04
C PRO A 173 2.33 20.08 -17.11
N SER A 174 1.71 21.19 -17.56
CA SER A 174 1.57 22.41 -16.78
C SER A 174 0.55 22.29 -15.66
N GLU A 175 -0.56 21.57 -15.87
CA GLU A 175 -1.57 21.33 -14.83
C GLU A 175 -1.06 20.36 -13.77
N ASP A 176 -0.41 19.26 -14.16
CA ASP A 176 0.15 18.31 -13.20
C ASP A 176 1.23 18.97 -12.33
N THR A 177 2.07 19.82 -12.92
CA THR A 177 3.06 20.60 -12.17
C THR A 177 2.39 21.53 -11.16
N ARG A 178 1.36 22.28 -11.58
CA ARG A 178 0.59 23.17 -10.68
C ARG A 178 -0.03 22.39 -9.52
N ARG A 179 -0.60 21.22 -9.80
CA ARG A 179 -1.22 20.38 -8.76
C ARG A 179 -0.22 19.88 -7.73
N LEU A 180 0.94 19.41 -8.18
CA LEU A 180 2.03 18.99 -7.28
C LEU A 180 2.56 20.16 -6.45
N GLU A 181 2.68 21.35 -7.02
CA GLU A 181 3.10 22.55 -6.29
C GLU A 181 2.11 22.96 -5.20
N VAL A 182 0.81 22.91 -5.49
CA VAL A 182 -0.24 23.18 -4.49
C VAL A 182 -0.19 22.13 -3.37
N GLY A 183 -0.02 20.85 -3.71
CA GLY A 183 0.14 19.77 -2.74
C GLY A 183 1.35 19.96 -1.83
N GLY A 184 2.53 20.28 -2.39
CA GLY A 184 3.74 20.55 -1.62
C GLY A 184 3.58 21.73 -0.66
N ARG A 185 3.02 22.86 -1.13
CA ARG A 185 2.73 24.03 -0.27
C ARG A 185 1.76 23.68 0.86
N ALA A 186 0.75 22.86 0.60
CA ALA A 186 -0.21 22.42 1.60
C ALA A 186 0.43 21.56 2.69
N VAL A 187 1.37 20.67 2.33
CA VAL A 187 2.13 19.86 3.30
C VAL A 187 3.00 20.74 4.18
N ASP A 188 3.76 21.66 3.58
CA ASP A 188 4.61 22.60 4.33
C ASP A 188 3.76 23.43 5.29
N ARG A 189 2.63 23.94 4.80
CA ARG A 189 1.70 24.74 5.61
C ARG A 189 1.11 23.94 6.77
N ALA A 190 0.66 22.72 6.54
CA ALA A 190 0.12 21.84 7.57
C ALA A 190 1.16 21.51 8.66
N ARG A 191 2.43 21.34 8.28
CA ARG A 191 3.54 21.09 9.23
C ARG A 191 3.93 22.31 10.05
N LEU A 192 3.74 23.51 9.50
CA LEU A 192 4.00 24.78 10.18
C LEU A 192 2.89 25.17 11.17
N LEU A 193 1.77 24.45 11.23
CA LEU A 193 0.73 24.66 12.24
C LEU A 193 1.29 24.34 13.63
N ALA A 194 1.17 25.27 14.57
CA ALA A 194 1.70 25.11 15.93
C ALA A 194 1.08 23.90 16.66
N GLU A 195 -0.18 23.61 16.33
CA GLU A 195 -0.97 22.51 16.88
C GLU A 195 -0.51 21.13 16.38
N THR A 196 0.16 21.05 15.22
CA THR A 196 0.70 19.80 14.67
C THR A 196 1.68 19.15 15.66
N ALA A 197 2.45 19.96 16.39
CA ALA A 197 3.37 19.49 17.43
C ALA A 197 2.67 18.87 18.66
N GLN A 198 1.35 19.02 18.80
CA GLN A 198 0.56 18.48 19.91
C GLN A 198 -0.19 17.20 19.56
N VAL A 199 -0.31 16.86 18.27
CA VAL A 199 -1.08 15.69 17.80
C VAL A 199 -0.59 14.38 18.43
N ASN A 200 0.73 14.18 18.47
CA ASN A 200 1.36 13.01 19.09
C ASN A 200 1.21 12.93 20.62
N ARG A 201 0.70 13.98 21.28
CA ARG A 201 0.36 13.99 22.71
C ARG A 201 -1.13 13.66 22.93
N GLY A 202 -1.81 13.18 21.90
CA GLY A 202 -3.23 12.82 21.95
C GLY A 202 -4.18 14.00 21.68
N HIS A 203 -3.68 15.14 21.21
CA HIS A 203 -4.55 16.25 20.82
C HIS A 203 -5.13 16.01 19.43
N HIS A 204 -6.42 16.28 19.28
CA HIS A 204 -7.06 16.32 17.98
C HIS A 204 -6.81 17.68 17.32
N LEU A 205 -6.22 17.67 16.13
CA LEU A 205 -6.08 18.83 15.26
C LEU A 205 -7.22 18.83 14.25
N ARG A 206 -7.89 19.98 14.15
CA ARG A 206 -8.74 20.35 13.03
C ARG A 206 -8.39 21.79 12.66
N HIS A 207 -7.95 22.00 11.43
CA HIS A 207 -7.55 23.32 10.93
C HIS A 207 -8.16 23.59 9.57
N VAL A 208 -8.61 24.83 9.37
CA VAL A 208 -9.24 25.30 8.13
C VAL A 208 -8.64 26.65 7.82
N GLU A 209 -8.11 26.79 6.62
CA GLU A 209 -7.61 28.06 6.07
C GLU A 209 -8.18 28.23 4.67
N SER A 210 -8.92 29.32 4.44
CA SER A 210 -9.46 29.66 3.13
C SER A 210 -9.06 31.08 2.78
N THR A 211 -8.34 31.23 1.67
CA THR A 211 -7.92 32.52 1.12
C THR A 211 -8.34 32.61 -0.35
N GLU A 212 -8.13 33.77 -0.98
CA GLU A 212 -8.40 33.92 -2.41
C GLU A 212 -7.46 33.08 -3.29
N GLU A 213 -6.24 32.81 -2.82
CA GLU A 213 -5.18 32.14 -3.59
C GLU A 213 -5.08 30.63 -3.32
N HIS A 214 -5.41 30.20 -2.10
CA HIS A 214 -5.36 28.79 -1.70
C HIS A 214 -6.36 28.46 -0.59
N GLY A 215 -6.69 27.17 -0.51
CA GLY A 215 -7.47 26.61 0.59
C GLY A 215 -6.81 25.37 1.17
N LEU A 216 -6.97 25.17 2.47
CA LEU A 216 -6.38 24.09 3.23
C LEU A 216 -7.37 23.59 4.29
N TYR A 217 -7.63 22.29 4.30
CA TYR A 217 -8.33 21.63 5.39
C TYR A 217 -7.44 20.51 5.94
N VAL A 218 -7.20 20.51 7.25
CA VAL A 218 -6.35 19.53 7.94
C VAL A 218 -7.11 18.91 9.10
N VAL A 219 -7.07 17.59 9.22
CA VAL A 219 -7.58 16.87 10.37
C VAL A 219 -6.61 15.78 10.81
N SER A 220 -6.35 15.67 12.11
CA SER A 220 -5.53 14.58 12.66
C SER A 220 -6.33 13.30 12.82
N PHE A 221 -5.68 12.17 12.61
CA PHE A 221 -6.23 10.84 12.89
C PHE A 221 -5.15 9.89 13.38
N LEU A 222 -5.56 8.81 14.08
CA LEU A 222 -4.66 7.80 14.67
C LEU A 222 -3.49 8.38 15.49
N GLY A 223 -3.68 9.56 16.07
CA GLY A 223 -2.74 10.22 16.99
C GLY A 223 -1.43 10.72 16.39
N ILE A 224 -1.07 10.37 15.16
CA ILE A 224 0.19 10.78 14.52
C ILE A 224 0.06 11.21 13.06
N TYR A 225 -1.08 10.91 12.42
CA TYR A 225 -1.28 11.23 11.01
C TYR A 225 -2.16 12.47 10.85
N LEU A 226 -1.94 13.17 9.74
CA LEU A 226 -2.77 14.26 9.27
C LEU A 226 -3.33 13.90 7.90
N LEU A 227 -4.62 14.11 7.72
CA LEU A 227 -5.28 14.15 6.43
C LEU A 227 -5.35 15.60 5.98
N VAL A 228 -4.76 15.90 4.82
CA VAL A 228 -4.62 17.24 4.27
C VAL A 228 -5.36 17.32 2.94
N LEU A 229 -6.30 18.24 2.81
CA LEU A 229 -7.00 18.55 1.56
C LEU A 229 -6.50 19.91 1.09
N ALA A 230 -5.95 19.95 -0.13
CA ALA A 230 -5.38 21.14 -0.74
C ALA A 230 -6.30 21.68 -1.84
N PHE A 231 -6.54 22.99 -1.85
CA PHE A 231 -7.42 23.65 -2.80
C PHE A 231 -6.70 24.81 -3.50
N ASP A 232 -7.04 25.02 -4.77
CA ASP A 232 -6.51 26.08 -5.64
C ASP A 232 -7.41 27.31 -5.57
N GLY A 233 -7.56 27.87 -4.36
CA GLY A 233 -8.40 29.02 -4.05
C GLY A 233 -9.45 28.73 -2.96
N PRO A 234 -10.50 29.58 -2.85
CA PRO A 234 -11.54 29.41 -1.85
C PRO A 234 -12.36 28.14 -2.12
N PHE A 235 -12.86 27.51 -1.05
CA PHE A 235 -13.58 26.25 -1.13
C PHE A 235 -14.77 26.20 -0.17
N ASP A 236 -15.64 25.22 -0.38
CA ASP A 236 -16.77 24.95 0.52
C ASP A 236 -16.28 24.16 1.74
N GLU A 237 -16.08 24.86 2.84
CA GLU A 237 -15.60 24.29 4.11
C GLU A 237 -16.49 23.16 4.62
N LEU A 238 -17.82 23.31 4.51
CA LEU A 238 -18.78 22.31 4.99
C LEU A 238 -18.73 21.04 4.14
N ARG A 239 -18.57 21.20 2.82
CA ARG A 239 -18.39 20.07 1.90
C ARG A 239 -17.09 19.34 2.18
N ALA A 240 -15.99 20.05 2.39
CA ALA A 240 -14.69 19.45 2.71
C ALA A 240 -14.76 18.66 4.01
N GLU A 241 -15.30 19.26 5.07
CA GLU A 241 -15.44 18.62 6.38
C GLU A 241 -16.33 17.39 6.34
N ARG A 242 -17.50 17.47 5.70
CA ARG A 242 -18.40 16.31 5.57
C ARG A 242 -17.72 15.18 4.82
N SER A 243 -17.08 15.50 3.69
CA SER A 243 -16.40 14.50 2.86
C SER A 243 -15.25 13.83 3.60
N ALA A 244 -14.46 14.61 4.37
CA ALA A 244 -13.37 14.09 5.19
C ALA A 244 -13.92 13.20 6.32
N SER A 245 -14.96 13.64 7.03
CA SER A 245 -15.58 12.88 8.13
C SER A 245 -16.15 11.53 7.65
N GLU A 246 -16.72 11.49 6.45
CA GLU A 246 -17.24 10.25 5.84
C GLU A 246 -16.11 9.30 5.38
N ALA A 247 -14.98 9.85 4.92
CA ALA A 247 -13.85 9.06 4.40
C ALA A 247 -12.91 8.55 5.49
N LEU A 248 -12.78 9.28 6.60
CA LEU A 248 -11.81 9.03 7.67
C LEU A 248 -11.83 7.57 8.18
N PRO A 249 -12.98 6.94 8.50
CA PRO A 249 -12.99 5.56 8.98
C PRO A 249 -12.46 4.53 7.96
N VAL A 250 -12.52 4.83 6.66
CA VAL A 250 -11.95 3.98 5.61
C VAL A 250 -10.44 4.22 5.52
N ILE A 251 -10.04 5.49 5.50
CA ILE A 251 -8.62 5.90 5.44
C ILE A 251 -7.84 5.37 6.65
N GLU A 252 -8.39 5.48 7.87
CA GLU A 252 -7.80 4.95 9.10
C GLU A 252 -7.49 3.46 8.96
N ARG A 253 -8.50 2.66 8.57
CA ARG A 253 -8.33 1.21 8.37
C ARG A 253 -7.29 0.90 7.29
N LEU A 254 -7.26 1.67 6.21
CA LEU A 254 -6.30 1.45 5.12
C LEU A 254 -4.87 1.80 5.55
N VAL A 255 -4.69 2.85 6.37
CA VAL A 255 -3.38 3.22 6.92
C VAL A 255 -2.90 2.22 7.98
N GLU A 256 -3.79 1.70 8.83
CA GLU A 256 -3.45 0.69 9.85
C GLU A 256 -3.01 -0.66 9.25
N VAL A 257 -3.52 -1.01 8.07
CA VAL A 257 -3.24 -2.30 7.40
C VAL A 257 -1.98 -2.24 6.54
N LEU A 258 -1.41 -1.05 6.28
CA LEU A 258 -0.10 -0.94 5.66
C LEU A 258 0.96 -1.51 6.63
N PRO A 259 1.81 -2.46 6.20
CA PRO A 259 2.85 -2.97 7.08
C PRO A 259 3.76 -1.80 7.51
N PRO A 260 4.17 -1.69 8.79
CA PRO A 260 5.25 -0.80 9.16
C PRO A 260 6.46 -1.19 8.33
N HIS A 261 7.05 -0.23 7.61
CA HIS A 261 8.31 -0.44 6.92
C HIS A 261 9.39 -0.69 7.98
N ASP A 262 9.67 -1.96 8.29
CA ASP A 262 10.92 -2.34 8.92
C ASP A 262 12.05 -2.02 7.92
N PRO A 263 13.04 -1.18 8.28
CA PRO A 263 14.26 -1.12 7.50
C PRO A 263 14.89 -2.51 7.52
N GLU A 264 15.13 -3.09 6.35
CA GLU A 264 15.98 -4.28 6.25
C GLU A 264 17.28 -3.97 7.01
N PRO A 265 17.71 -4.83 7.96
CA PRO A 265 18.96 -4.59 8.67
C PRO A 265 20.07 -4.56 7.62
N GLU A 266 20.73 -3.41 7.48
CA GLU A 266 21.89 -3.31 6.60
C GLU A 266 22.90 -4.38 7.04
N PRO A 267 23.56 -5.08 6.09
CA PRO A 267 24.68 -5.92 6.43
C PRO A 267 25.79 -5.01 6.95
N MET A 268 25.84 -4.82 8.28
CA MET A 268 26.95 -4.19 8.98
C MET A 268 28.21 -5.02 8.73
N GLY A 269 28.94 -4.63 7.70
CA GLY A 269 30.38 -4.85 7.62
C GLY A 269 31.04 -4.09 8.77
N GLY A 270 31.23 -4.78 9.90
CA GLY A 270 32.28 -4.47 10.84
C GLY A 270 31.88 -3.75 12.14
N VAL A 271 32.05 -4.49 13.22
CA VAL A 271 32.37 -4.04 14.59
C VAL A 271 31.21 -3.51 15.44
N GLY A 272 30.51 -4.44 16.09
CA GLY A 272 29.64 -4.19 17.24
C GLY A 272 29.26 -5.50 17.92
N SER A 273 30.10 -5.97 18.83
CA SER A 273 29.90 -7.22 19.57
C SER A 273 28.62 -7.16 20.42
N VAL A 274 27.64 -8.02 20.13
CA VAL A 274 26.47 -8.25 21.00
C VAL A 274 26.89 -9.24 22.10
N ILE A 275 27.08 -8.74 23.31
CA ILE A 275 27.31 -9.56 24.50
C ILE A 275 25.96 -10.15 24.96
N SER A 276 25.84 -11.48 24.93
CA SER A 276 24.73 -12.20 25.56
C SER A 276 25.10 -12.56 27.00
N PHE A 277 24.26 -12.18 27.97
CA PHE A 277 24.39 -12.63 29.36
C PHE A 277 23.71 -13.99 29.53
N ARG A 278 24.50 -15.02 29.82
CA ARG A 278 24.00 -16.33 30.26
C ARG A 278 23.87 -16.34 31.79
N ARG A 279 22.63 -16.54 32.27
CA ARG A 279 22.30 -16.76 33.69
C ARG A 279 23.04 -18.00 34.21
N ARG A 280 23.85 -17.85 35.25
CA ARG A 280 24.45 -18.96 35.99
C ARG A 280 23.42 -19.59 36.94
N ARG A 281 23.31 -20.92 36.89
CA ARG A 281 23.09 -21.74 38.09
C ARG A 281 24.43 -22.33 38.48
#